data_AF-D0IES9-F1
#
_entry.id   AF-D0IES9-F1
#
_cell.length_a   1.000
_cell.length_b   1.000
_cell.length_c   1.000
_cell.angle_alpha   90.00
_cell.angle_beta   90.00
_cell.angle_gamma   90.00
#
_symmetry.space_group_name_H-M   'P 1'
#
loop_
_entity.id
_entity.type
_entity.pdbx_description
1 polymer ?
#
loop_
_entity_poly.entity_id
_entity_poly.type
_entity_poly.pdbx_seq_one_letter_code
_entity_poly.pdbx_strand_id
1 'polypeptide(L)'
;MSRITFKRSILATAVMLATQTANAALYQVMEVTPSTGQSYGSAWGVAIQPSAPGSCFVSATVGSVDCQDFALAGETRIEKASTGKAVDGLSYRDEVAFALDNAFIYVQERDDVERYCYNELRYSTCDTWADPYWNRWQAEINASQVPNSIAFIGANTVGTSKNVLINSLTTDVKPIGINVKTGDVTAYRRNLGAISAHLPTGIAVPNVSDALYTRAWKTDGTYTVGSISRSSNNNEGTYFYSKPAIWKNVNGEAVELIWTTGTEPNRNDRLAQGSMRDVIVSGNKIYAVGYNSFDADNNYMQASVFQLDDATNFTNTNSWATKPIAGAEAKIGGDYIHSNSVTTDLNKNLIAIGEAKLAGSRPENGASANRLFAVNNISVANPTATFFSGGIFFTGAGGKAGGINNYNEIVGQVDADSTRENDGKPRRKRGFIYPYNANGSDASRMAVFANKAWWLDDLTNDGSVTGNNQFRIIDASDINDAGVISATALKCEGGYDTTAHNSLCGGGNREETIVAVKLIPITNATSTDIQQRSTEEQASERKGGSLGLGLLIVLGFLGFRRKL
;
A
#
# COMPACT_ATOMS: atom_id res chain seq x y z
N MET A 1 15.35 10.78 46.45
CA MET A 1 15.63 11.62 45.26
C MET A 1 16.80 11.00 44.50
N SER A 2 16.53 10.33 43.39
CA SER A 2 17.57 9.88 42.46
C SER A 2 17.13 10.31 41.06
N ARG A 3 17.85 11.28 40.51
CA ARG A 3 17.63 11.82 39.16
C ARG A 3 18.31 10.87 38.18
N ILE A 4 17.53 10.15 37.39
CA ILE A 4 18.04 9.45 36.21
C ILE A 4 18.21 10.49 35.11
N THR A 5 19.44 10.98 34.96
CA THR A 5 19.88 11.81 33.84
C THR A 5 19.84 11.00 32.55
N PHE A 6 18.87 11.29 31.69
CA PHE A 6 18.82 10.77 30.33
C PHE A 6 19.93 11.45 29.50
N LYS A 7 20.98 10.71 29.16
CA LYS A 7 22.06 11.20 28.30
C LYS A 7 21.51 11.36 26.88
N ARG A 8 21.43 12.61 26.39
CA ARG A 8 21.26 12.93 24.98
C ARG A 8 22.56 12.61 24.24
N SER A 9 22.68 11.41 23.70
CA SER A 9 23.64 11.13 22.63
C SER A 9 22.96 11.45 21.29
N ILE A 10 23.38 12.57 20.70
CA ILE A 10 23.19 12.85 19.26
C ILE A 10 23.99 11.76 18.54
N LEU A 11 23.32 10.72 18.06
CA LEU A 11 23.94 9.69 17.23
C LEU A 11 24.04 10.23 15.81
N ALA A 12 25.27 10.29 15.33
CA ALA A 12 25.62 10.56 13.95
C ALA A 12 24.91 9.57 13.01
N THR A 13 24.48 10.12 11.89
CA THR A 13 23.85 9.48 10.73
C THR A 13 24.65 8.25 10.30
N ALA A 14 24.05 7.06 10.36
CA ALA A 14 24.55 5.90 9.65
C ALA A 14 23.65 5.66 8.44
N VAL A 15 23.91 6.39 7.34
CA VAL A 15 23.50 5.91 6.02
C VAL A 15 24.43 4.74 5.73
N MET A 16 23.94 3.52 5.92
CA MET A 16 24.71 2.32 5.61
C MET A 16 24.71 2.14 4.09
N LEU A 17 25.71 2.73 3.45
CA LEU A 17 26.05 2.40 2.07
C LEU A 17 26.62 0.97 2.06
N ALA A 18 25.92 0.04 1.42
CA ALA A 18 26.57 -1.18 0.99
C ALA A 18 27.71 -0.79 0.04
N THR A 19 28.95 -1.14 0.39
CA THR A 19 30.12 -0.90 -0.44
C THR A 19 29.91 -1.56 -1.80
N GLN A 20 30.04 -0.78 -2.88
CA GLN A 20 29.88 -1.26 -4.25
C GLN A 20 30.96 -2.31 -4.56
N THR A 21 30.55 -3.57 -4.68
CA THR A 21 31.28 -4.54 -5.49
C THR A 21 30.72 -4.47 -6.90
N ALA A 22 31.58 -4.49 -7.92
CA ALA A 22 31.24 -4.43 -9.34
C ALA A 22 30.53 -5.72 -9.81
N ASN A 23 29.35 -5.97 -9.27
CA ASN A 23 28.52 -7.12 -9.57
C ASN A 23 27.26 -6.67 -10.31
N ALA A 24 26.79 -7.50 -11.24
CA ALA A 24 25.63 -7.25 -12.08
C ALA A 24 24.33 -7.17 -11.24
N ALA A 25 23.72 -5.98 -11.17
CA ALA A 25 22.38 -5.71 -10.64
C ALA A 25 21.83 -4.45 -11.34
N LEU A 26 20.51 -4.25 -11.35
CA LEU A 26 19.89 -3.03 -11.87
C LEU A 26 19.74 -1.92 -10.81
N TYR A 27 19.52 -2.30 -9.55
CA TYR A 27 19.26 -1.36 -8.46
C TYR A 27 20.20 -1.57 -7.29
N GLN A 28 20.68 -0.46 -6.74
CA GLN A 28 21.23 -0.41 -5.41
C GLN A 28 20.10 -0.22 -4.40
N VAL A 29 20.15 -0.96 -3.28
CA VAL A 29 19.22 -0.77 -2.17
C VAL A 29 19.85 0.13 -1.11
N MET A 30 19.18 1.22 -0.79
CA MET A 30 19.59 2.15 0.27
C MET A 30 18.55 2.18 1.37
N GLU A 31 18.92 1.76 2.59
CA GLU A 31 18.06 1.89 3.75
C GLU A 31 17.94 3.35 4.18
N VAL A 32 16.72 3.78 4.50
CA VAL A 32 16.42 5.08 5.09
C VAL A 32 15.95 4.86 6.52
N THR A 33 16.87 5.01 7.47
CA THR A 33 16.58 4.83 8.89
C THR A 33 16.04 6.13 9.51
N PRO A 34 14.80 6.16 10.01
CA PRO A 34 14.22 7.38 10.56
C PRO A 34 14.67 7.66 11.99
N SER A 35 14.80 8.96 12.34
CA SER A 35 15.10 9.41 13.71
C SER A 35 13.84 9.95 14.38
N THR A 36 12.93 9.05 14.78
CA THR A 36 11.59 9.41 15.29
C THR A 36 11.51 9.70 16.78
N GLY A 37 12.56 9.39 17.56
CA GLY A 37 12.57 9.55 19.02
C GLY A 37 11.64 8.60 19.78
N GLN A 38 10.87 7.77 19.09
CA GLN A 38 9.99 6.74 19.64
C GLN A 38 10.39 5.37 19.09
N SER A 39 10.30 4.34 19.91
CA SER A 39 10.51 2.96 19.45
C SER A 39 9.44 2.54 18.46
N TYR A 40 9.84 1.83 17.41
CA TYR A 40 8.94 1.28 16.41
C TYR A 40 9.32 -0.16 16.06
N GLY A 41 8.33 -0.96 15.67
CA GLY A 41 8.50 -2.34 15.23
C GLY A 41 8.75 -2.48 13.72
N SER A 42 8.39 -1.46 12.93
CA SER A 42 8.65 -1.43 11.48
C SER A 42 8.72 0.00 10.93
N ALA A 43 9.48 0.18 9.83
CA ALA A 43 9.52 1.41 9.04
C ALA A 43 9.17 1.09 7.58
N TRP A 44 8.33 1.93 6.97
CA TRP A 44 7.75 1.72 5.65
C TRP A 44 8.05 2.91 4.74
N GLY A 45 8.54 2.65 3.53
CA GLY A 45 8.63 3.68 2.49
C GLY A 45 7.26 3.88 1.85
N VAL A 46 6.80 5.14 1.71
CA VAL A 46 5.44 5.45 1.25
C VAL A 46 5.38 6.40 0.06
N ALA A 47 6.39 7.24 -0.15
CA ALA A 47 6.44 8.15 -1.30
C ALA A 47 7.88 8.51 -1.65
N ILE A 48 8.12 8.85 -2.92
CA ILE A 48 9.42 9.33 -3.41
C ILE A 48 9.28 10.75 -3.96
N GLN A 49 10.32 11.58 -3.79
CA GLN A 49 10.37 12.91 -4.36
C GLN A 49 10.16 12.85 -5.89
N PRO A 50 9.20 13.60 -6.45
CA PRO A 50 9.05 13.73 -7.89
C PRO A 50 10.34 14.27 -8.53
N SER A 51 10.66 13.78 -9.72
CA SER A 51 11.86 14.19 -10.45
C SER A 51 11.50 14.90 -11.75
N ALA A 52 12.45 15.67 -12.28
CA ALA A 52 12.37 16.14 -13.65
C ALA A 52 12.43 14.93 -14.63
N PRO A 53 11.95 15.08 -15.87
CA PRO A 53 12.13 14.05 -16.89
C PRO A 53 13.60 13.64 -17.04
N GLY A 54 13.87 12.34 -17.07
CA GLY A 54 15.23 11.81 -17.12
C GLY A 54 15.32 10.39 -16.60
N SER A 55 16.54 9.84 -16.50
CA SER A 55 16.77 8.45 -16.11
C SER A 55 18.05 8.28 -15.32
N CYS A 56 17.95 7.73 -14.11
CA CYS A 56 19.11 7.36 -13.29
C CYS A 56 19.90 6.17 -13.86
N PHE A 57 19.29 5.38 -14.77
CA PHE A 57 20.01 4.38 -15.57
C PHE A 57 20.97 5.02 -16.58
N VAL A 58 20.80 6.30 -16.94
CA VAL A 58 21.62 6.98 -17.96
C VAL A 58 22.59 7.99 -17.33
N SER A 59 22.19 8.64 -16.24
CA SER A 59 22.99 9.67 -15.56
C SER A 59 22.86 9.52 -14.06
N ALA A 60 23.95 9.72 -13.32
CA ALA A 60 23.92 9.76 -11.84
C ALA A 60 23.18 11.00 -11.29
N THR A 61 22.79 11.94 -12.15
CA THR A 61 22.06 13.15 -11.77
C THR A 61 20.92 13.40 -12.74
N VAL A 62 19.72 13.69 -12.22
CA VAL A 62 18.52 14.05 -13.00
C VAL A 62 17.91 15.32 -12.42
N GLY A 63 17.67 16.32 -13.27
CA GLY A 63 17.08 17.59 -12.82
C GLY A 63 17.93 18.35 -11.79
N SER A 64 19.26 18.21 -11.85
CA SER A 64 20.24 18.75 -10.88
C SER A 64 20.22 18.08 -9.49
N VAL A 65 19.51 16.97 -9.33
CA VAL A 65 19.49 16.17 -8.10
C VAL A 65 20.26 14.88 -8.36
N ASP A 66 21.20 14.52 -7.49
CA ASP A 66 21.85 13.21 -7.54
C ASP A 66 20.79 12.12 -7.32
N CYS A 67 20.87 11.03 -8.07
CA CYS A 67 19.94 9.91 -7.95
C CYS A 67 19.85 9.36 -6.51
N GLN A 68 20.95 9.46 -5.76
CA GLN A 68 21.02 9.06 -4.35
C GLN A 68 20.40 10.10 -3.40
N ASP A 69 20.14 11.31 -3.84
CA ASP A 69 19.63 12.41 -3.01
C ASP A 69 18.12 12.63 -3.11
N PHE A 70 17.43 11.95 -4.05
CA PHE A 70 15.95 11.99 -4.08
C PHE A 70 15.37 11.56 -2.73
N ALA A 71 14.59 12.43 -2.12
CA ALA A 71 14.09 12.20 -0.78
C ALA A 71 12.98 11.14 -0.76
N LEU A 72 13.13 10.15 0.12
CA LEU A 72 12.08 9.18 0.45
C LEU A 72 11.30 9.68 1.66
N ALA A 73 9.97 9.63 1.57
CA ALA A 73 9.09 9.74 2.70
C ALA A 73 8.66 8.35 3.18
N GLY A 74 8.53 8.22 4.49
CA GLY A 74 8.14 6.97 5.12
C GLY A 74 7.41 7.19 6.42
N GLU A 75 6.98 6.07 7.01
CA GLU A 75 6.28 6.06 8.28
C GLU A 75 6.72 4.88 9.12
N THR A 76 6.79 5.08 10.43
CA THR A 76 7.02 3.99 11.38
C THR A 76 5.70 3.41 11.87
N ARG A 77 5.71 2.18 12.37
CA ARG A 77 4.62 1.57 13.16
C ARG A 77 5.16 0.98 14.45
N ILE A 78 4.42 1.14 15.54
CA ILE A 78 4.80 0.53 16.83
C ILE A 78 4.71 -0.99 16.73
N GLU A 79 3.62 -1.50 16.16
CA GLU A 79 3.45 -2.93 15.97
C GLU A 79 4.42 -3.45 14.91
N LYS A 80 4.84 -4.70 15.11
CA LYS A 80 5.46 -5.47 14.04
C LYS A 80 4.44 -5.64 12.91
N ALA A 81 4.93 -5.74 11.68
CA ALA A 81 4.05 -5.97 10.55
C ALA A 81 3.30 -7.29 10.71
N SER A 82 2.06 -7.31 10.23
CA SER A 82 1.27 -8.53 10.12
C SER A 82 1.06 -8.83 8.64
N THR A 83 1.37 -10.05 8.22
CA THR A 83 1.16 -10.51 6.82
C THR A 83 1.83 -9.63 5.75
N GLY A 84 3.00 -9.09 6.08
CA GLY A 84 3.73 -8.19 5.18
C GLY A 84 3.06 -6.82 4.99
N LYS A 85 2.23 -6.39 5.95
CA LYS A 85 1.55 -5.09 5.95
C LYS A 85 1.73 -4.34 7.27
N ALA A 86 1.71 -3.01 7.18
CA ALA A 86 1.65 -2.12 8.33
C ALA A 86 0.35 -2.33 9.11
N VAL A 87 0.41 -2.18 10.44
CA VAL A 87 -0.74 -2.38 11.33
C VAL A 87 -1.18 -1.03 11.90
N ASP A 88 -2.34 -0.56 11.44
CA ASP A 88 -3.00 0.66 11.91
C ASP A 88 -4.12 0.38 12.93
N GLY A 89 -4.48 -0.90 13.10
CA GLY A 89 -5.81 -1.27 13.57
C GLY A 89 -6.84 -0.99 12.49
N LEU A 90 -7.43 0.20 12.51
CA LEU A 90 -8.19 0.71 11.37
C LEU A 90 -7.34 1.69 10.59
N SER A 91 -7.23 1.45 9.28
CA SER A 91 -6.48 2.27 8.33
C SER A 91 -6.70 3.77 8.60
N TYR A 92 -5.60 4.49 8.72
CA TYR A 92 -5.65 5.95 8.85
C TYR A 92 -5.93 6.63 7.50
N ARG A 93 -5.60 5.95 6.40
CA ARG A 93 -5.75 6.45 5.04
C ARG A 93 -7.16 6.24 4.50
N ASP A 94 -7.75 5.11 4.80
CA ASP A 94 -9.03 4.73 4.22
C ASP A 94 -10.21 5.40 4.91
N GLU A 95 -11.25 5.65 4.14
CA GLU A 95 -12.51 6.20 4.59
C GLU A 95 -13.39 5.14 5.28
N VAL A 96 -13.17 3.86 5.01
CA VAL A 96 -13.93 2.77 5.61
C VAL A 96 -13.02 1.66 6.13
N ALA A 97 -13.53 0.89 7.08
CA ALA A 97 -12.82 -0.24 7.64
C ALA A 97 -12.49 -1.25 6.53
N PHE A 98 -11.20 -1.56 6.42
CA PHE A 98 -10.65 -2.53 5.46
C PHE A 98 -11.01 -2.26 3.99
N ALA A 99 -11.30 -1.00 3.65
CA ALA A 99 -11.77 -0.58 2.32
C ALA A 99 -13.04 -1.31 1.83
N LEU A 100 -13.81 -1.92 2.73
CA LEU A 100 -14.89 -2.85 2.40
C LEU A 100 -16.16 -2.62 3.21
N ASP A 101 -16.02 -2.41 4.51
CA ASP A 101 -17.16 -2.33 5.41
C ASP A 101 -17.56 -0.89 5.66
N ASN A 102 -18.52 -0.45 4.85
CA ASN A 102 -19.20 0.84 4.98
C ASN A 102 -20.43 0.78 5.91
N ALA A 103 -20.66 -0.34 6.60
CA ALA A 103 -21.57 -0.45 7.73
C ALA A 103 -20.88 -0.20 9.08
N PHE A 104 -19.55 -0.37 9.12
CA PHE A 104 -18.70 -0.23 10.31
C PHE A 104 -19.07 -1.25 11.40
N ILE A 105 -19.27 -2.49 10.99
CA ILE A 105 -19.43 -3.63 11.88
C ILE A 105 -18.08 -4.26 12.25
N TYR A 106 -17.03 -4.11 11.44
CA TYR A 106 -15.69 -4.68 11.70
C TYR A 106 -14.82 -3.90 12.69
N VAL A 107 -15.45 -3.12 13.58
CA VAL A 107 -14.74 -2.14 14.43
C VAL A 107 -15.18 -2.14 15.89
N GLN A 108 -16.11 -2.99 16.30
CA GLN A 108 -16.74 -2.88 17.62
C GLN A 108 -16.05 -3.79 18.65
N GLU A 109 -15.66 -4.99 18.24
CA GLU A 109 -14.95 -5.97 19.06
C GLU A 109 -13.84 -6.68 18.29
N ARG A 110 -12.94 -7.35 19.03
CA ARG A 110 -11.84 -8.14 18.46
C ARG A 110 -12.36 -9.17 17.45
N ASP A 111 -13.46 -9.82 17.81
CA ASP A 111 -14.08 -10.88 17.02
C ASP A 111 -14.61 -10.36 15.67
N ASP A 112 -14.89 -9.06 15.54
CA ASP A 112 -15.27 -8.51 14.25
C ASP A 112 -14.06 -8.39 13.30
N VAL A 113 -12.89 -8.01 13.83
CA VAL A 113 -11.63 -7.98 13.06
C VAL A 113 -11.28 -9.41 12.60
N GLU A 114 -11.44 -10.39 13.48
CA GLU A 114 -11.29 -11.82 13.16
C GLU A 114 -12.29 -12.27 12.09
N ARG A 115 -13.55 -11.86 12.21
CA ARG A 115 -14.60 -12.16 11.22
C ARG A 115 -14.30 -11.57 9.84
N TYR A 116 -13.75 -10.36 9.76
CA TYR A 116 -13.26 -9.80 8.50
C TYR A 116 -12.21 -10.72 7.87
N CYS A 117 -11.25 -11.20 8.65
CA CYS A 117 -10.24 -12.13 8.16
C CYS A 117 -10.86 -13.43 7.63
N TYR A 118 -11.73 -14.09 8.39
CA TYR A 118 -12.34 -15.35 7.96
C TYR A 118 -13.23 -15.18 6.72
N ASN A 119 -13.98 -14.07 6.65
CA ASN A 119 -14.95 -13.85 5.59
C ASN A 119 -14.29 -13.36 4.31
N GLU A 120 -13.38 -12.38 4.40
CA GLU A 120 -12.87 -11.64 3.24
C GLU A 120 -11.42 -11.99 2.86
N LEU A 121 -10.60 -12.42 3.81
CA LEU A 121 -9.23 -12.88 3.54
C LEU A 121 -9.14 -14.40 3.41
N ARG A 122 -10.07 -15.12 4.07
CA ARG A 122 -10.20 -16.59 4.08
C ARG A 122 -9.05 -17.34 4.74
N TYR A 123 -8.24 -16.68 5.57
CA TYR A 123 -7.12 -17.35 6.23
C TYR A 123 -7.61 -18.31 7.33
N SER A 124 -6.83 -19.35 7.63
CA SER A 124 -7.03 -20.21 8.81
C SER A 124 -6.26 -19.73 10.04
N THR A 125 -5.56 -18.60 9.93
CA THR A 125 -4.73 -17.99 10.98
C THR A 125 -5.38 -16.74 11.57
N CYS A 126 -6.70 -16.59 11.44
CA CYS A 126 -7.38 -15.33 11.75
C CYS A 126 -7.34 -14.96 13.23
N ASP A 127 -7.32 -15.93 14.13
CA ASP A 127 -7.21 -15.71 15.58
C ASP A 127 -5.94 -14.89 15.91
N THR A 128 -4.80 -15.30 15.37
CA THR A 128 -3.52 -14.61 15.60
C THR A 128 -3.33 -13.41 14.67
N TRP A 129 -3.97 -13.40 13.51
CA TRP A 129 -3.95 -12.28 12.59
C TRP A 129 -4.64 -11.04 13.17
N ALA A 130 -5.78 -11.23 13.86
CA ALA A 130 -6.62 -10.15 14.35
C ALA A 130 -5.98 -9.36 15.50
N ASP A 131 -5.20 -10.03 16.35
CA ASP A 131 -4.62 -9.46 17.57
C ASP A 131 -3.84 -8.15 17.35
N PRO A 132 -2.82 -8.04 16.47
CA PRO A 132 -2.09 -6.80 16.30
C PRO A 132 -2.97 -5.65 15.80
N TYR A 133 -3.96 -5.93 14.93
CA TYR A 133 -4.90 -4.90 14.46
C TYR A 133 -5.83 -4.45 15.59
N TRP A 134 -6.46 -5.39 16.29
CA TRP A 134 -7.34 -5.08 17.40
C TRP A 134 -6.60 -4.33 18.52
N ASN A 135 -5.38 -4.75 18.87
CA ASN A 135 -4.58 -4.09 19.91
C ASN A 135 -4.34 -2.61 19.61
N ARG A 136 -4.16 -2.22 18.35
CA ARG A 136 -4.03 -0.80 17.96
C ARG A 136 -5.35 -0.07 17.99
N TRP A 137 -6.39 -0.68 17.43
CA TRP A 137 -7.70 -0.06 17.43
C TRP A 137 -8.27 0.13 18.85
N GLN A 138 -8.15 -0.89 19.70
CA GLN A 138 -8.53 -0.84 21.11
C GLN A 138 -7.75 0.22 21.88
N ALA A 139 -6.47 0.44 21.57
CA ALA A 139 -5.70 1.51 22.21
C ALA A 139 -6.22 2.90 21.84
N GLU A 140 -6.65 3.12 20.58
CA GLU A 140 -7.29 4.37 20.17
C GLU A 140 -8.64 4.58 20.87
N ILE A 141 -9.47 3.54 20.95
CA ILE A 141 -10.75 3.59 21.68
C ILE A 141 -10.54 3.94 23.16
N ASN A 142 -9.48 3.42 23.78
CA ASN A 142 -9.11 3.71 25.16
C ASN A 142 -8.27 4.99 25.31
N ALA A 143 -8.38 5.92 24.36
CA ALA A 143 -7.79 7.25 24.40
C ALA A 143 -6.25 7.30 24.55
N SER A 144 -5.54 6.27 24.06
CA SER A 144 -4.08 6.26 24.05
C SER A 144 -3.52 7.48 23.32
N GLN A 145 -2.61 8.19 23.96
CA GLN A 145 -1.90 9.34 23.38
C GLN A 145 -0.59 8.95 22.69
N VAL A 146 -0.31 7.65 22.57
CA VAL A 146 0.88 7.16 21.89
C VAL A 146 0.60 7.07 20.38
N PRO A 147 1.32 7.84 19.53
CA PRO A 147 1.12 7.78 18.08
C PRO A 147 1.66 6.45 17.55
N ASN A 148 0.81 5.72 16.83
CA ASN A 148 1.20 4.51 16.13
C ASN A 148 2.02 4.81 14.87
N SER A 149 1.66 5.88 14.12
CA SER A 149 2.35 6.30 12.90
C SER A 149 3.15 7.59 13.11
N ILE A 150 4.47 7.52 13.02
CA ILE A 150 5.33 8.71 12.95
C ILE A 150 5.90 8.77 11.54
N ALA A 151 5.58 9.86 10.84
CA ALA A 151 6.08 10.09 9.49
C ALA A 151 7.50 10.66 9.51
N PHE A 152 8.23 10.45 8.42
CA PHE A 152 9.57 10.98 8.22
C PHE A 152 9.85 11.25 6.74
N ILE A 153 10.84 12.12 6.49
CA ILE A 153 11.41 12.39 5.18
C ILE A 153 12.93 12.31 5.33
N GLY A 154 13.57 11.37 4.62
CA GLY A 154 14.94 10.98 4.92
C GLY A 154 15.05 10.56 6.38
N ALA A 155 15.97 11.16 7.14
CA ALA A 155 16.09 10.90 8.57
C ALA A 155 15.18 11.78 9.45
N ASN A 156 14.54 12.81 8.87
CA ASN A 156 13.86 13.87 9.63
C ASN A 156 12.40 13.51 9.88
N THR A 157 11.96 13.65 11.13
CA THR A 157 10.58 13.38 11.53
C THR A 157 9.61 14.46 11.06
N VAL A 158 8.42 14.04 10.63
CA VAL A 158 7.30 14.89 10.24
C VAL A 158 6.16 14.71 11.26
N GLY A 159 6.15 15.58 12.27
CA GLY A 159 5.16 15.56 13.35
C GLY A 159 5.34 14.40 14.34
N THR A 160 5.10 14.66 15.63
CA THR A 160 5.34 13.67 16.71
C THR A 160 4.18 13.52 17.69
N SER A 161 3.19 14.42 17.66
CA SER A 161 2.07 14.44 18.61
C SER A 161 0.76 13.91 18.01
N LYS A 162 0.82 13.36 16.81
CA LYS A 162 -0.31 12.85 16.02
C LYS A 162 0.18 11.65 15.23
N ASN A 163 -0.74 10.80 14.82
CA ASN A 163 -0.47 9.88 13.72
C ASN A 163 -0.36 10.72 12.43
N VAL A 164 0.80 10.70 11.79
CA VAL A 164 1.00 11.41 10.51
C VAL A 164 1.21 10.39 9.41
N LEU A 165 0.45 10.56 8.33
CA LEU A 165 0.47 9.70 7.16
C LEU A 165 0.85 10.55 5.96
N ILE A 166 1.81 10.09 5.16
CA ILE A 166 2.24 10.73 3.92
C ILE A 166 1.71 9.91 2.75
N ASN A 167 1.00 10.57 1.84
CA ASN A 167 0.48 9.95 0.62
C ASN A 167 1.32 10.35 -0.61
N SER A 168 1.93 11.52 -0.60
CA SER A 168 2.83 11.97 -1.68
C SER A 168 3.78 13.06 -1.22
N LEU A 169 4.80 13.34 -2.04
CA LEU A 169 5.71 14.47 -1.90
C LEU A 169 5.53 15.45 -3.06
N THR A 170 5.64 16.73 -2.76
CA THR A 170 5.86 17.77 -3.77
C THR A 170 7.31 17.75 -4.28
N THR A 171 7.59 18.44 -5.39
CA THR A 171 8.96 18.61 -5.93
C THR A 171 9.92 19.21 -4.91
N ASP A 172 9.42 20.10 -4.05
CA ASP A 172 10.18 20.77 -2.98
C ASP A 172 10.26 19.96 -1.67
N VAL A 173 9.99 18.65 -1.76
CA VAL A 173 10.09 17.70 -0.64
C VAL A 173 9.16 18.09 0.52
N LYS A 174 7.96 18.55 0.19
CA LYS A 174 6.91 18.82 1.18
C LYS A 174 5.86 17.71 1.17
N PRO A 175 5.48 17.16 2.33
CA PRO A 175 4.54 16.05 2.42
C PRO A 175 3.10 16.51 2.22
N ILE A 176 2.35 15.72 1.46
CA ILE A 176 0.90 15.75 1.37
C ILE A 176 0.37 14.48 2.02
N GLY A 177 -0.66 14.59 2.85
CA GLY A 177 -1.23 13.41 3.48
C GLY A 177 -2.30 13.70 4.51
N ILE A 178 -2.23 13.01 5.64
CA ILE A 178 -3.30 12.98 6.65
C ILE A 178 -2.71 13.09 8.06
N ASN A 179 -3.29 13.97 8.86
CA ASN A 179 -3.07 14.01 10.30
C ASN A 179 -4.25 13.33 11.01
N VAL A 180 -3.94 12.39 11.90
CA VAL A 180 -4.92 11.75 12.78
C VAL A 180 -4.54 11.99 14.24
N LYS A 181 -5.43 12.59 15.02
CA LYS A 181 -5.23 12.76 16.47
C LYS A 181 -5.12 11.40 17.17
N THR A 182 -4.28 11.34 18.21
CA THR A 182 -4.12 10.14 19.03
C THR A 182 -5.26 10.01 20.04
N GLY A 183 -5.89 8.85 20.10
CA GLY A 183 -6.86 8.53 21.15
C GLY A 183 -8.13 9.39 21.15
N ASP A 184 -8.44 10.07 20.06
CA ASP A 184 -9.63 10.95 19.96
C ASP A 184 -10.80 10.18 19.31
N VAL A 185 -11.34 9.21 20.04
CA VAL A 185 -12.37 8.25 19.59
C VAL A 185 -13.54 8.21 20.58
N THR A 186 -14.77 8.14 20.06
CA THR A 186 -16.00 7.86 20.84
C THR A 186 -16.82 6.80 20.13
N ALA A 187 -17.34 5.81 20.86
CA ALA A 187 -18.30 4.81 20.37
C ALA A 187 -17.92 4.20 19.00
N TYR A 188 -16.64 3.84 18.83
CA TYR A 188 -16.06 3.21 17.62
C TYR A 188 -15.90 4.12 16.39
N ARG A 189 -15.96 5.44 16.58
CA ARG A 189 -15.64 6.42 15.54
C ARG A 189 -14.67 7.47 16.08
N ARG A 190 -13.71 7.87 15.25
CA ARG A 190 -12.87 9.05 15.54
C ARG A 190 -13.77 10.30 15.72
N ASN A 191 -13.37 11.25 16.54
CA ASN A 191 -14.19 12.43 16.86
C ASN A 191 -14.08 13.53 15.79
N LEU A 192 -14.94 14.54 15.88
CA LEU A 192 -14.92 15.69 14.97
C LEU A 192 -13.53 16.34 14.89
N GLY A 193 -13.02 16.50 13.66
CA GLY A 193 -11.70 17.09 13.42
C GLY A 193 -10.53 16.21 13.89
N ALA A 194 -10.77 14.93 14.21
CA ALA A 194 -9.69 14.00 14.53
C ALA A 194 -8.86 13.62 13.30
N ILE A 195 -9.45 13.66 12.11
CA ILE A 195 -8.76 13.44 10.83
C ILE A 195 -8.79 14.74 10.02
N SER A 196 -7.63 15.20 9.59
CA SER A 196 -7.48 16.42 8.79
C SER A 196 -6.38 16.26 7.74
N ALA A 197 -6.51 16.97 6.63
CA ALA A 197 -5.48 17.00 5.60
C ALA A 197 -4.15 17.51 6.19
N HIS A 198 -3.06 16.82 5.88
CA HIS A 198 -1.70 17.29 6.12
C HIS A 198 -1.22 17.97 4.85
N LEU A 199 -1.06 19.29 4.90
CA LEU A 199 -0.68 20.12 3.77
C LEU A 199 0.47 21.05 4.19
N PRO A 200 1.44 21.30 3.31
CA PRO A 200 2.51 22.23 3.60
C PRO A 200 2.03 23.68 3.52
N THR A 201 2.80 24.57 4.11
CA THR A 201 2.58 26.02 3.99
C THR A 201 2.53 26.43 2.51
N GLY A 202 1.52 27.22 2.16
CA GLY A 202 1.28 27.67 0.78
C GLY A 202 0.23 26.86 0.03
N ILE A 203 -0.18 25.68 0.53
CA ILE A 203 -1.34 24.96 0.04
C ILE A 203 -2.50 25.16 1.01
N ALA A 204 -3.57 25.79 0.53
CA ALA A 204 -4.78 26.01 1.30
C ALA A 204 -5.50 24.68 1.61
N VAL A 205 -6.04 24.59 2.82
CA VAL A 205 -7.00 23.54 3.20
C VAL A 205 -8.30 23.73 2.42
N PRO A 206 -9.09 22.67 2.16
CA PRO A 206 -10.38 22.81 1.50
C PRO A 206 -11.32 23.70 2.32
N ASN A 207 -11.83 24.75 1.69
CA ASN A 207 -12.77 25.70 2.27
C ASN A 207 -14.20 25.15 2.19
N VAL A 208 -14.51 24.25 3.11
CA VAL A 208 -15.82 23.61 3.22
C VAL A 208 -16.36 23.77 4.64
N SER A 209 -17.65 24.04 4.77
CA SER A 209 -18.34 24.02 6.06
C SER A 209 -18.66 22.58 6.47
N ASP A 210 -18.74 22.36 7.78
CA ASP A 210 -19.30 21.15 8.39
C ASP A 210 -18.60 19.83 8.04
N ALA A 211 -17.35 19.90 7.57
CA ALA A 211 -16.53 18.72 7.34
C ALA A 211 -16.20 18.05 8.68
N LEU A 212 -16.58 16.76 8.79
CA LEU A 212 -16.16 15.91 9.90
C LEU A 212 -14.68 15.58 9.78
N TYR A 213 -14.27 15.17 8.57
CA TYR A 213 -12.88 14.84 8.21
C TYR A 213 -12.52 15.43 6.86
N THR A 214 -11.24 15.73 6.71
CA THR A 214 -10.61 16.03 5.43
C THR A 214 -9.39 15.14 5.26
N ARG A 215 -9.19 14.57 4.07
CA ARG A 215 -8.02 13.77 3.72
C ARG A 215 -7.43 14.30 2.42
N ALA A 216 -6.11 14.39 2.34
CA ALA A 216 -5.40 14.76 1.11
C ALA A 216 -4.52 13.61 0.65
N TRP A 217 -4.51 13.37 -0.65
CA TRP A 217 -3.74 12.28 -1.27
C TRP A 217 -2.63 12.79 -2.16
N LYS A 218 -2.95 13.64 -3.14
CA LYS A 218 -1.99 14.16 -4.10
C LYS A 218 -2.29 15.59 -4.50
N THR A 219 -1.25 16.28 -4.97
CA THR A 219 -1.35 17.56 -5.64
C THR A 219 -0.58 17.55 -6.95
N ASP A 220 -1.12 18.19 -7.99
CA ASP A 220 -0.39 18.52 -9.22
C ASP A 220 0.39 19.84 -9.12
N GLY A 221 0.26 20.57 -8.00
CA GLY A 221 0.76 21.93 -7.81
C GLY A 221 -0.32 23.00 -7.91
N THR A 222 -1.38 22.76 -8.70
CA THR A 222 -2.55 23.65 -8.84
C THR A 222 -3.71 23.17 -7.97
N TYR A 223 -4.04 21.89 -8.06
CA TYR A 223 -5.12 21.27 -7.30
C TYR A 223 -4.58 20.24 -6.33
N THR A 224 -5.30 20.04 -5.22
CA THR A 224 -5.11 18.91 -4.31
C THR A 224 -6.39 18.08 -4.28
N VAL A 225 -6.23 16.76 -4.26
CA VAL A 225 -7.34 15.80 -4.25
C VAL A 225 -7.40 14.98 -2.97
N GLY A 226 -8.60 14.49 -2.66
CA GLY A 226 -8.83 13.57 -1.57
C GLY A 226 -10.31 13.32 -1.30
N SER A 227 -10.69 13.40 -0.02
CA SER A 227 -12.07 13.17 0.42
C SER A 227 -12.50 14.13 1.52
N ILE A 228 -13.80 14.43 1.53
CA ILE A 228 -14.47 15.20 2.58
C ILE A 228 -15.56 14.31 3.18
N SER A 229 -15.54 14.14 4.51
CA SER A 229 -16.50 13.31 5.23
C SER A 229 -17.47 14.15 6.04
N ARG A 230 -18.71 13.67 6.20
CA ARG A 230 -19.70 14.25 7.14
C ARG A 230 -20.38 13.15 7.94
N SER A 231 -20.89 13.52 9.12
CA SER A 231 -21.59 12.59 9.99
C SER A 231 -22.89 12.11 9.36
N SER A 232 -23.19 10.84 9.53
CA SER A 232 -24.50 10.24 9.20
C SER A 232 -24.74 9.04 10.10
N ASN A 233 -25.99 8.63 10.20
CA ASN A 233 -26.40 7.47 10.97
C ASN A 233 -26.80 6.36 10.02
N ASN A 234 -26.49 5.12 10.39
CA ASN A 234 -27.01 3.88 9.80
C ASN A 234 -27.65 3.02 10.89
N ASN A 235 -28.11 1.82 10.54
CA ASN A 235 -28.68 0.88 11.50
C ASN A 235 -27.68 0.41 12.58
N GLU A 236 -26.38 0.58 12.34
CA GLU A 236 -25.28 0.12 13.21
C GLU A 236 -24.72 1.24 14.11
N GLY A 237 -25.20 2.48 13.96
CA GLY A 237 -24.78 3.61 14.80
C GLY A 237 -24.51 4.91 14.06
N THR A 238 -23.70 5.77 14.69
CA THR A 238 -23.33 7.10 14.17
C THR A 238 -21.92 7.05 13.59
N TYR A 239 -21.83 7.01 12.26
CA TYR A 239 -20.57 6.92 11.51
C TYR A 239 -20.43 8.12 10.57
N PHE A 240 -19.97 7.92 9.35
CA PHE A 240 -19.77 8.98 8.37
C PHE A 240 -19.83 8.44 6.94
N TYR A 241 -20.27 9.31 6.03
CA TYR A 241 -20.08 9.13 4.60
C TYR A 241 -18.91 9.99 4.12
N SER A 242 -18.38 9.69 2.94
CA SER A 242 -17.35 10.50 2.28
C SER A 242 -17.70 10.79 0.82
N LYS A 243 -17.28 11.96 0.35
CA LYS A 243 -17.35 12.35 -1.06
C LYS A 243 -15.96 12.55 -1.63
N PRO A 244 -15.74 12.16 -2.91
CA PRO A 244 -14.53 12.50 -3.63
C PRO A 244 -14.44 14.02 -3.79
N ALA A 245 -13.28 14.58 -3.46
CA ALA A 245 -13.08 16.02 -3.38
C ALA A 245 -11.80 16.47 -4.07
N ILE A 246 -11.86 17.67 -4.65
CA ILE A 246 -10.74 18.39 -5.24
C ILE A 246 -10.82 19.86 -4.83
N TRP A 247 -9.69 20.49 -4.51
CA TRP A 247 -9.65 21.91 -4.16
C TRP A 247 -8.43 22.62 -4.75
N LYS A 248 -8.57 23.93 -4.97
CA LYS A 248 -7.49 24.79 -5.45
C LYS A 248 -6.49 25.07 -4.33
N ASN A 249 -5.21 24.91 -4.62
CA ASN A 249 -4.14 25.15 -3.66
C ASN A 249 -4.06 26.62 -3.20
N VAL A 250 -4.48 27.57 -4.05
CA VAL A 250 -4.33 29.01 -3.80
C VAL A 250 -5.30 29.56 -2.75
N ASN A 251 -6.52 29.04 -2.68
CA ASN A 251 -7.59 29.61 -1.84
C ASN A 251 -8.48 28.56 -1.17
N GLY A 252 -8.25 27.28 -1.42
CA GLY A 252 -9.04 26.19 -0.86
C GLY A 252 -10.42 26.05 -1.49
N GLU A 253 -10.73 26.75 -2.58
CA GLU A 253 -12.01 26.60 -3.30
C GLU A 253 -12.17 25.14 -3.69
N ALA A 254 -13.18 24.48 -3.11
CA ALA A 254 -13.34 23.04 -3.12
C ALA A 254 -14.60 22.63 -3.88
N VAL A 255 -14.51 21.47 -4.53
CA VAL A 255 -15.60 20.80 -5.23
C VAL A 255 -15.70 19.40 -4.65
N GLU A 256 -16.91 19.03 -4.23
CA GLU A 256 -17.25 17.67 -3.82
C GLU A 256 -18.15 17.07 -4.90
N LEU A 257 -17.73 15.96 -5.49
CA LEU A 257 -18.56 15.29 -6.48
C LEU A 257 -19.59 14.41 -5.79
N ILE A 258 -20.80 14.40 -6.35
CA ILE A 258 -21.87 13.55 -5.87
C ILE A 258 -21.58 12.07 -6.18
N TRP A 259 -22.19 11.19 -5.41
CA TRP A 259 -22.31 9.78 -5.78
C TRP A 259 -23.19 9.63 -7.03
N THR A 260 -23.38 8.41 -7.51
CA THR A 260 -24.26 8.21 -8.68
C THR A 260 -25.68 8.69 -8.42
N THR A 261 -26.41 9.02 -9.48
CA THR A 261 -27.82 9.40 -9.40
C THR A 261 -28.62 8.38 -8.59
N GLY A 262 -29.34 8.86 -7.57
CA GLY A 262 -30.17 8.04 -6.68
C GLY A 262 -29.42 7.45 -5.47
N THR A 263 -28.10 7.63 -5.37
CA THR A 263 -27.34 7.25 -4.18
C THR A 263 -27.54 8.26 -3.06
N GLU A 264 -28.07 7.78 -1.93
CA GLU A 264 -28.26 8.56 -0.71
C GLU A 264 -27.08 8.37 0.27
N PRO A 265 -26.85 9.31 1.21
CA PRO A 265 -25.78 9.19 2.21
C PRO A 265 -25.82 7.89 3.02
N ASN A 266 -27.02 7.37 3.26
CA ASN A 266 -27.27 6.10 3.93
C ASN A 266 -28.36 5.32 3.18
N ARG A 267 -28.12 4.02 2.99
CA ARG A 267 -29.11 3.03 2.60
C ARG A 267 -29.04 1.85 3.58
N ASN A 268 -30.06 1.72 4.44
CA ASN A 268 -30.12 0.73 5.52
C ASN A 268 -28.92 0.81 6.48
N ASP A 269 -28.05 -0.20 6.41
CA ASP A 269 -26.82 -0.35 7.17
C ASP A 269 -25.60 0.23 6.43
N ARG A 270 -25.69 0.61 5.15
CA ARG A 270 -24.52 0.98 4.34
C ARG A 270 -24.44 2.46 4.02
N LEU A 271 -23.29 3.06 4.29
CA LEU A 271 -23.00 4.47 4.02
C LEU A 271 -22.29 4.64 2.66
N ALA A 272 -22.66 5.68 1.92
CA ALA A 272 -21.99 6.01 0.67
C ALA A 272 -20.59 6.61 0.91
N GLN A 273 -19.64 6.31 0.04
CA GLN A 273 -18.24 6.65 0.22
C GLN A 273 -17.60 7.02 -1.10
N GLY A 274 -16.56 7.84 -1.05
CA GLY A 274 -15.75 8.14 -2.22
C GLY A 274 -14.55 9.01 -1.88
N SER A 275 -13.51 8.86 -2.68
CA SER A 275 -12.28 9.64 -2.58
C SER A 275 -11.63 9.73 -3.94
N MET A 276 -11.00 10.87 -4.22
CA MET A 276 -9.96 10.96 -5.23
C MET A 276 -8.61 10.56 -4.61
N ARG A 277 -7.74 9.91 -5.38
CA ARG A 277 -6.43 9.41 -4.96
C ARG A 277 -5.29 10.10 -5.71
N ASP A 278 -5.49 10.46 -6.97
CA ASP A 278 -4.50 11.17 -7.77
C ASP A 278 -5.16 12.06 -8.84
N VAL A 279 -4.42 13.04 -9.36
CA VAL A 279 -4.89 14.08 -10.29
C VAL A 279 -3.83 14.51 -11.29
N ILE A 280 -4.25 14.76 -12.52
CA ILE A 280 -3.43 15.43 -13.53
C ILE A 280 -4.22 16.51 -14.27
N VAL A 281 -3.53 17.59 -14.62
CA VAL A 281 -4.02 18.63 -15.50
C VAL A 281 -3.39 18.45 -16.87
N SER A 282 -4.22 18.33 -17.92
CA SER A 282 -3.78 18.19 -19.30
C SER A 282 -4.41 19.29 -20.14
N GLY A 283 -3.64 20.35 -20.40
CA GLY A 283 -4.17 21.58 -21.00
C GLY A 283 -5.23 22.22 -20.08
N ASN A 284 -6.44 22.41 -20.60
CA ASN A 284 -7.57 22.94 -19.83
C ASN A 284 -8.46 21.86 -19.20
N LYS A 285 -8.05 20.59 -19.25
CA LYS A 285 -8.80 19.45 -18.71
C LYS A 285 -8.21 18.99 -17.39
N ILE A 286 -9.07 18.53 -16.50
CA ILE A 286 -8.67 17.90 -15.24
C ILE A 286 -9.12 16.45 -15.28
N TYR A 287 -8.21 15.54 -14.98
CA TYR A 287 -8.50 14.13 -14.77
C TYR A 287 -8.04 13.73 -13.38
N ALA A 288 -8.93 13.13 -12.60
CA ALA A 288 -8.61 12.54 -11.32
C ALA A 288 -9.13 11.10 -11.27
N VAL A 289 -8.55 10.29 -10.40
CA VAL A 289 -8.91 8.88 -10.23
C VAL A 289 -9.12 8.55 -8.76
N GLY A 290 -9.82 7.47 -8.46
CA GLY A 290 -10.15 7.07 -7.11
C GLY A 290 -11.27 6.05 -7.08
N TYR A 291 -12.24 6.26 -6.20
CA TYR A 291 -13.46 5.46 -6.16
C TYR A 291 -14.66 6.29 -5.75
N ASN A 292 -15.84 5.80 -6.09
CA ASN A 292 -17.12 6.40 -5.72
C ASN A 292 -18.13 5.30 -5.35
N SER A 293 -19.20 5.66 -4.65
CA SER A 293 -20.31 4.74 -4.39
C SER A 293 -21.29 4.72 -5.57
N PHE A 294 -21.60 3.50 -5.99
CA PHE A 294 -22.60 3.13 -7.00
C PHE A 294 -23.62 2.18 -6.38
N ASP A 295 -24.66 1.83 -7.15
CA ASP A 295 -25.78 0.98 -6.71
C ASP A 295 -26.55 1.63 -5.53
N ALA A 296 -27.66 2.30 -5.85
CA ALA A 296 -28.48 3.03 -4.89
C ALA A 296 -29.03 2.16 -3.75
N ASP A 297 -29.01 0.83 -3.89
CA ASP A 297 -29.47 -0.11 -2.88
C ASP A 297 -28.33 -0.61 -1.97
N ASN A 298 -27.08 -0.56 -2.43
CA ASN A 298 -25.96 -1.23 -1.77
C ASN A 298 -24.75 -0.34 -1.48
N ASN A 299 -24.66 0.86 -2.08
CA ASN A 299 -23.55 1.79 -1.92
C ASN A 299 -22.17 1.17 -2.22
N TYR A 300 -22.09 0.28 -3.20
CA TYR A 300 -20.85 -0.40 -3.58
C TYR A 300 -19.75 0.59 -3.97
N MET A 301 -18.57 0.42 -3.40
CA MET A 301 -17.40 1.24 -3.69
C MET A 301 -16.69 0.72 -4.94
N GLN A 302 -16.66 1.55 -5.99
CA GLN A 302 -16.12 1.14 -7.29
C GLN A 302 -15.11 2.16 -7.82
N ALA A 303 -14.03 1.63 -8.40
CA ALA A 303 -12.98 2.39 -9.06
C ALA A 303 -13.60 3.33 -10.10
N SER A 304 -13.12 4.58 -10.11
CA SER A 304 -13.73 5.65 -10.89
C SER A 304 -12.71 6.62 -11.48
N VAL A 305 -13.08 7.22 -12.60
CA VAL A 305 -12.44 8.41 -13.18
C VAL A 305 -13.37 9.61 -12.96
N PHE A 306 -12.79 10.72 -12.54
CA PHE A 306 -13.44 12.01 -12.43
C PHE A 306 -12.83 12.96 -13.47
N GLN A 307 -13.64 13.53 -14.34
CA GLN A 307 -13.16 14.35 -15.45
C GLN A 307 -13.89 15.68 -15.51
N LEU A 308 -13.14 16.75 -15.73
CA LEU A 308 -13.64 18.07 -16.11
C LEU A 308 -13.00 18.46 -17.45
N ASP A 309 -13.82 18.71 -18.46
CA ASP A 309 -13.34 19.06 -19.82
C ASP A 309 -12.89 20.53 -19.97
N ASP A 310 -13.29 21.38 -19.02
CA ASP A 310 -12.93 22.80 -19.00
C ASP A 310 -12.76 23.29 -17.57
N ALA A 311 -11.50 23.53 -17.17
CA ALA A 311 -11.14 23.98 -15.82
C ALA A 311 -11.75 25.33 -15.43
N THR A 312 -12.24 26.14 -16.38
CA THR A 312 -12.98 27.37 -16.06
C THR A 312 -14.32 27.09 -15.37
N ASN A 313 -14.88 25.90 -15.58
CA ASN A 313 -16.10 25.42 -14.94
C ASN A 313 -15.84 24.67 -13.62
N PHE A 314 -14.67 24.84 -13.01
CA PHE A 314 -14.24 24.09 -11.82
C PHE A 314 -15.35 23.94 -10.77
N THR A 315 -15.99 25.04 -10.38
CA THR A 315 -17.03 25.09 -9.33
C THR A 315 -18.40 24.54 -9.76
N ASN A 316 -18.63 24.32 -11.05
CA ASN A 316 -19.89 23.77 -11.53
C ASN A 316 -19.85 22.24 -11.48
N THR A 317 -20.44 21.66 -10.43
CA THR A 317 -20.48 20.19 -10.23
C THR A 317 -21.13 19.45 -11.40
N ASN A 318 -22.03 20.08 -12.17
CA ASN A 318 -22.68 19.45 -13.33
C ASN A 318 -21.76 19.34 -14.56
N SER A 319 -20.64 20.06 -14.57
CA SER A 319 -19.62 19.98 -15.62
C SER A 319 -18.65 18.81 -15.41
N TRP A 320 -18.68 18.18 -14.23
CA TRP A 320 -17.85 17.03 -13.91
C TRP A 320 -18.53 15.72 -14.33
N ALA A 321 -17.76 14.83 -14.94
CA ALA A 321 -18.17 13.47 -15.26
C ALA A 321 -17.49 12.47 -14.31
N THR A 322 -18.29 11.62 -13.67
CA THR A 322 -17.81 10.44 -12.92
C THR A 322 -18.08 9.19 -13.73
N LYS A 323 -17.02 8.43 -14.06
CA LYS A 323 -17.08 7.24 -14.91
C LYS A 323 -16.61 6.01 -14.12
N PRO A 324 -17.43 4.96 -13.94
CA PRO A 324 -16.95 3.71 -13.34
C PRO A 324 -15.95 3.02 -14.27
N ILE A 325 -15.01 2.27 -13.70
CA ILE A 325 -14.12 1.40 -14.46
C ILE A 325 -14.81 0.08 -14.77
N ALA A 326 -15.14 -0.15 -16.04
CA ALA A 326 -15.78 -1.37 -16.50
C ALA A 326 -14.91 -2.59 -16.19
N GLY A 327 -15.52 -3.66 -15.67
CA GLY A 327 -14.84 -4.92 -15.33
C GLY A 327 -14.15 -4.93 -13.96
N ALA A 328 -13.99 -3.79 -13.29
CA ALA A 328 -13.55 -3.70 -11.88
C ALA A 328 -14.73 -3.50 -10.91
N GLU A 329 -15.97 -3.66 -11.40
CA GLU A 329 -17.20 -3.36 -10.68
C GLU A 329 -17.50 -4.40 -9.61
N ALA A 330 -18.25 -4.01 -8.58
CA ALA A 330 -18.65 -4.94 -7.52
C ALA A 330 -19.53 -6.06 -8.07
N LYS A 331 -20.47 -5.73 -8.97
CA LYS A 331 -21.28 -6.69 -9.71
C LYS A 331 -20.96 -6.65 -11.20
N ILE A 332 -20.76 -7.83 -11.80
CA ILE A 332 -20.53 -7.99 -13.23
C ILE A 332 -21.52 -9.04 -13.74
N GLY A 333 -22.36 -8.67 -14.72
CA GLY A 333 -23.39 -9.59 -15.23
C GLY A 333 -24.42 -10.04 -14.18
N GLY A 334 -24.61 -9.26 -13.10
CA GLY A 334 -25.50 -9.59 -11.97
C GLY A 334 -24.82 -10.33 -10.82
N ASP A 335 -23.66 -10.94 -11.06
CA ASP A 335 -22.90 -11.63 -10.03
C ASP A 335 -22.06 -10.66 -9.20
N TYR A 336 -22.11 -10.78 -7.88
CA TYR A 336 -21.18 -10.10 -6.99
C TYR A 336 -19.81 -10.76 -7.10
N ILE A 337 -18.82 -10.02 -7.61
CA ILE A 337 -17.46 -10.47 -7.93
C ILE A 337 -16.45 -9.80 -7.00
N HIS A 338 -16.47 -8.47 -6.97
CA HIS A 338 -15.53 -7.68 -6.17
C HIS A 338 -16.24 -7.06 -4.98
N SER A 339 -15.58 -7.02 -3.83
CA SER A 339 -16.13 -6.35 -2.65
C SER A 339 -15.85 -4.85 -2.64
N ASN A 340 -14.74 -4.44 -3.25
CA ASN A 340 -14.45 -3.06 -3.56
C ASN A 340 -13.45 -2.96 -4.71
N SER A 341 -13.37 -1.78 -5.33
CA SER A 341 -12.28 -1.43 -6.23
C SER A 341 -11.91 0.05 -6.14
N VAL A 342 -10.66 0.35 -6.47
CA VAL A 342 -10.12 1.72 -6.44
C VAL A 342 -9.03 1.88 -7.51
N THR A 343 -9.01 3.03 -8.18
CA THR A 343 -7.85 3.50 -8.94
C THR A 343 -6.99 4.39 -8.03
N THR A 344 -5.68 4.14 -7.99
CA THR A 344 -4.78 4.69 -6.95
C THR A 344 -3.85 5.78 -7.46
N ASP A 345 -3.41 5.70 -8.72
CA ASP A 345 -2.43 6.61 -9.31
C ASP A 345 -2.64 6.70 -10.83
N LEU A 346 -2.21 7.78 -11.46
CA LEU A 346 -2.21 7.96 -12.91
C LEU A 346 -0.99 8.73 -13.41
N ASN A 347 -0.77 8.76 -14.72
CA ASN A 347 0.35 9.51 -15.31
C ASN A 347 -0.06 10.42 -16.47
N LYS A 348 0.91 11.16 -17.02
CA LYS A 348 0.73 12.08 -18.15
C LYS A 348 0.17 11.44 -19.43
N ASN A 349 0.30 10.13 -19.57
CA ASN A 349 -0.19 9.39 -20.73
C ASN A 349 -1.67 9.02 -20.58
N LEU A 350 -2.33 9.48 -19.50
CA LEU A 350 -3.72 9.18 -19.14
C LEU A 350 -3.94 7.69 -18.87
N ILE A 351 -2.88 7.01 -18.40
CA ILE A 351 -2.95 5.64 -17.89
C ILE A 351 -3.13 5.73 -16.38
N ALA A 352 -4.10 4.99 -15.86
CA ALA A 352 -4.32 4.83 -14.43
C ALA A 352 -4.08 3.38 -14.00
N ILE A 353 -3.69 3.20 -12.75
CA ILE A 353 -3.55 1.89 -12.12
C ILE A 353 -4.50 1.76 -10.93
N GLY A 354 -4.82 0.53 -10.57
CA GLY A 354 -5.69 0.27 -9.44
C GLY A 354 -5.78 -1.19 -9.08
N GLU A 355 -6.68 -1.47 -8.14
CA GLU A 355 -6.95 -2.81 -7.66
C GLU A 355 -8.44 -3.07 -7.42
N ALA A 356 -8.86 -4.31 -7.64
CA ALA A 356 -10.20 -4.79 -7.33
C ALA A 356 -10.09 -6.01 -6.41
N LYS A 357 -10.62 -5.91 -5.20
CA LYS A 357 -10.63 -7.00 -4.22
C LYS A 357 -11.69 -8.01 -4.62
N LEU A 358 -11.29 -9.25 -4.88
CA LEU A 358 -12.24 -10.36 -4.98
C LEU A 358 -12.97 -10.52 -3.65
N ALA A 359 -14.29 -10.62 -3.73
CA ALA A 359 -15.10 -10.91 -2.56
C ALA A 359 -14.62 -12.21 -1.90
N GLY A 360 -14.69 -12.27 -0.57
CA GLY A 360 -14.45 -13.48 0.19
C GLY A 360 -15.22 -14.71 -0.32
N SER A 361 -16.45 -14.50 -0.78
CA SER A 361 -17.31 -15.54 -1.35
C SER A 361 -16.95 -15.97 -2.78
N ARG A 362 -16.01 -15.29 -3.44
CA ARG A 362 -15.58 -15.52 -4.83
C ARG A 362 -14.05 -15.65 -4.98
N PRO A 363 -13.40 -16.56 -4.23
CA PRO A 363 -11.96 -16.74 -4.38
C PRO A 363 -11.63 -17.30 -5.77
N GLU A 364 -10.53 -16.83 -6.35
CA GLU A 364 -9.95 -17.36 -7.59
C GLU A 364 -8.66 -18.10 -7.25
N ASN A 365 -8.49 -19.31 -7.77
CA ASN A 365 -7.30 -20.15 -7.50
C ASN A 365 -6.94 -20.21 -6.01
N GLY A 366 -7.95 -20.31 -5.15
CA GLY A 366 -7.77 -20.45 -3.71
C GLY A 366 -7.41 -19.17 -2.95
N ALA A 367 -7.52 -17.99 -3.55
CA ALA A 367 -7.29 -16.71 -2.88
C ALA A 367 -8.39 -15.68 -3.21
N SER A 368 -8.79 -14.89 -2.22
CA SER A 368 -9.61 -13.69 -2.42
C SER A 368 -8.69 -12.50 -2.68
N ALA A 369 -8.04 -12.53 -3.85
CA ALA A 369 -6.97 -11.62 -4.21
C ALA A 369 -7.43 -10.16 -4.45
N ASN A 370 -6.55 -9.21 -4.15
CA ASN A 370 -6.60 -7.86 -4.73
C ASN A 370 -6.01 -7.93 -6.13
N ARG A 371 -6.86 -7.93 -7.16
CA ARG A 371 -6.44 -8.05 -8.55
C ARG A 371 -5.99 -6.70 -9.07
N LEU A 372 -4.73 -6.62 -9.49
CA LEU A 372 -4.14 -5.40 -10.05
C LEU A 372 -4.58 -5.19 -11.50
N PHE A 373 -4.87 -3.95 -11.86
CA PHE A 373 -5.22 -3.58 -13.23
C PHE A 373 -4.63 -2.23 -13.64
N ALA A 374 -4.56 -2.02 -14.95
CA ALA A 374 -4.37 -0.72 -15.56
C ALA A 374 -5.59 -0.32 -16.40
N VAL A 375 -5.77 0.98 -16.61
CA VAL A 375 -6.74 1.58 -17.51
C VAL A 375 -5.95 2.33 -18.57
N ASN A 376 -5.95 1.82 -19.80
CA ASN A 376 -5.04 2.31 -20.87
C ASN A 376 -5.31 3.73 -21.33
N ASN A 377 -6.53 4.23 -21.12
CA ASN A 377 -6.89 5.61 -21.40
C ASN A 377 -8.12 5.99 -20.56
N ILE A 378 -7.94 6.89 -19.60
CA ILE A 378 -9.04 7.37 -18.74
C ILE A 378 -9.94 8.42 -19.41
N SER A 379 -9.56 8.98 -20.56
CA SER A 379 -10.33 10.03 -21.23
C SER A 379 -11.55 9.51 -21.99
N VAL A 380 -11.59 8.21 -22.28
CA VAL A 380 -12.69 7.59 -23.05
C VAL A 380 -14.00 7.60 -22.27
N ALA A 381 -15.12 7.46 -22.96
CA ALA A 381 -16.44 7.47 -22.31
C ALA A 381 -16.63 6.31 -21.32
N ASN A 382 -16.15 5.12 -21.68
CA ASN A 382 -16.26 3.89 -20.88
C ASN A 382 -14.86 3.32 -20.64
N PRO A 383 -14.13 3.80 -19.62
CA PRO A 383 -12.81 3.27 -19.28
C PRO A 383 -12.92 1.83 -18.75
N THR A 384 -11.98 0.96 -19.12
CA THR A 384 -12.03 -0.48 -18.81
C THR A 384 -10.76 -0.93 -18.09
N ALA A 385 -10.92 -1.79 -17.08
CA ALA A 385 -9.81 -2.44 -16.40
C ALA A 385 -9.17 -3.53 -17.26
N THR A 386 -7.85 -3.45 -17.42
CA THR A 386 -7.00 -4.50 -17.97
C THR A 386 -6.21 -5.12 -16.82
N PHE A 387 -6.69 -6.26 -16.31
CA PHE A 387 -6.03 -6.96 -15.21
C PHE A 387 -4.67 -7.51 -15.64
N PHE A 388 -3.67 -7.37 -14.77
CA PHE A 388 -2.33 -7.90 -15.04
C PHE A 388 -2.35 -9.43 -15.08
N SER A 389 -1.55 -10.00 -15.97
CA SER A 389 -1.46 -11.44 -16.16
C SER A 389 -0.11 -11.86 -16.74
N GLY A 390 0.29 -13.11 -16.49
CA GLY A 390 1.53 -13.70 -16.97
C GLY A 390 2.76 -13.33 -16.14
N GLY A 391 3.85 -14.09 -16.31
CA GLY A 391 5.07 -13.91 -15.53
C GLY A 391 4.81 -13.98 -14.03
N ILE A 392 5.14 -12.90 -13.31
CA ILE A 392 4.90 -12.77 -11.87
C ILE A 392 3.42 -12.57 -11.49
N PHE A 393 2.55 -12.25 -12.46
CA PHE A 393 1.10 -12.08 -12.26
C PHE A 393 0.36 -13.36 -12.66
N PHE A 394 0.64 -14.46 -11.97
CA PHE A 394 -0.03 -15.74 -12.21
C PHE A 394 -1.53 -15.69 -11.83
N THR A 395 -2.32 -16.65 -12.29
CA THR A 395 -3.77 -16.69 -12.03
C THR A 395 -4.07 -16.73 -10.54
N GLY A 396 -4.94 -15.80 -10.09
CA GLY A 396 -5.28 -15.60 -8.69
C GLY A 396 -4.20 -14.92 -7.85
N ALA A 397 -3.13 -14.39 -8.45
CA ALA A 397 -2.17 -13.54 -7.74
C ALA A 397 -2.87 -12.25 -7.24
N GLY A 398 -2.73 -11.99 -5.95
CA GLY A 398 -3.13 -10.73 -5.34
C GLY A 398 -1.97 -9.79 -5.15
N GLY A 399 -2.26 -8.50 -5.02
CA GLY A 399 -1.24 -7.48 -4.87
C GLY A 399 -1.73 -6.20 -4.21
N LYS A 400 -0.88 -5.19 -4.30
CA LYS A 400 -1.21 -3.79 -4.00
C LYS A 400 -0.67 -2.91 -5.11
N ALA A 401 -1.48 -2.01 -5.65
CA ALA A 401 -0.99 -1.00 -6.58
C ALA A 401 -0.13 0.04 -5.84
N GLY A 402 1.09 0.28 -6.33
CA GLY A 402 1.97 1.35 -5.85
C GLY A 402 1.76 2.62 -6.67
N GLY A 403 2.80 3.04 -7.40
CA GLY A 403 2.76 4.19 -8.30
C GLY A 403 3.05 3.86 -9.77
N ILE A 404 2.78 4.81 -10.65
CA ILE A 404 3.12 4.77 -12.06
C ILE A 404 3.83 6.07 -12.46
N ASN A 405 5.03 5.98 -13.04
CA ASN A 405 5.72 7.17 -13.54
C ASN A 405 5.29 7.53 -14.97
N ASN A 406 5.82 8.65 -15.49
CA ASN A 406 5.49 9.15 -16.82
C ASN A 406 6.12 8.36 -17.98
N TYR A 407 6.87 7.29 -17.69
CA TYR A 407 7.41 6.32 -18.66
C TYR A 407 6.64 5.00 -18.65
N ASN A 408 5.48 4.94 -17.99
CA ASN A 408 4.62 3.76 -17.83
C ASN A 408 5.28 2.62 -17.04
N GLU A 409 6.22 2.94 -16.15
CA GLU A 409 6.75 1.95 -15.20
C GLU A 409 5.85 1.91 -13.98
N ILE A 410 5.18 0.78 -13.79
CA ILE A 410 4.24 0.54 -12.69
C ILE A 410 4.99 -0.22 -11.60
N VAL A 411 4.91 0.25 -10.36
CA VAL A 411 5.41 -0.47 -9.19
C VAL A 411 4.29 -0.87 -8.25
N GLY A 412 4.54 -1.86 -7.41
CA GLY A 412 3.58 -2.31 -6.42
C GLY A 412 4.04 -3.56 -5.68
N GLN A 413 3.09 -4.26 -5.08
CA GLN A 413 3.29 -5.54 -4.41
C GLN A 413 2.51 -6.64 -5.15
N VAL A 414 3.06 -7.84 -5.22
CA VAL A 414 2.37 -9.03 -5.76
C VAL A 414 2.69 -10.27 -4.91
N ASP A 415 1.81 -11.26 -4.93
CA ASP A 415 2.08 -12.60 -4.44
C ASP A 415 3.31 -13.22 -5.10
N ALA A 416 4.12 -13.89 -4.29
CA ALA A 416 5.35 -14.56 -4.71
C ALA A 416 5.19 -16.08 -4.85
N ASP A 417 4.04 -16.61 -4.45
CA ASP A 417 3.71 -18.03 -4.52
C ASP A 417 2.19 -18.22 -4.69
N SER A 418 1.80 -19.38 -5.20
CA SER A 418 0.41 -19.71 -5.49
C SER A 418 -0.23 -20.60 -4.43
N THR A 419 0.28 -20.61 -3.19
CA THR A 419 -0.30 -21.46 -2.13
C THR A 419 -1.74 -21.04 -1.85
N ARG A 420 -2.60 -21.98 -1.43
CA ARG A 420 -4.01 -21.64 -1.15
C ARG A 420 -4.08 -20.77 0.11
N GLU A 421 -4.67 -19.57 -0.01
CA GLU A 421 -4.94 -18.69 1.14
C GLU A 421 -6.23 -19.09 1.85
N ASN A 422 -7.22 -19.58 1.09
CA ASN A 422 -8.48 -20.08 1.61
C ASN A 422 -8.26 -21.32 2.49
N ASP A 423 -8.64 -21.22 3.76
CA ASP A 423 -8.30 -22.14 4.85
C ASP A 423 -6.78 -22.31 5.06
N GLY A 424 -5.99 -21.36 4.57
CA GLY A 424 -4.53 -21.39 4.55
C GLY A 424 -3.90 -20.18 5.22
N LYS A 425 -2.60 -20.02 4.99
CA LYS A 425 -1.85 -18.86 5.45
C LYS A 425 -1.78 -17.80 4.34
N PRO A 426 -1.60 -16.51 4.70
CA PRO A 426 -1.30 -15.47 3.72
C PRO A 426 -0.11 -15.84 2.85
N ARG A 427 -0.20 -15.54 1.55
CA ARG A 427 0.92 -15.73 0.61
C ARG A 427 2.05 -14.75 0.89
N ARG A 428 3.26 -15.17 0.54
CA ARG A 428 4.42 -14.29 0.62
C ARG A 428 4.31 -13.19 -0.43
N LYS A 429 4.66 -11.96 -0.06
CA LYS A 429 4.59 -10.79 -0.95
C LYS A 429 5.96 -10.34 -1.42
N ARG A 430 6.02 -9.76 -2.62
CA ARG A 430 7.21 -9.13 -3.20
C ARG A 430 6.86 -7.83 -3.90
N GLY A 431 7.77 -6.86 -3.80
CA GLY A 431 7.73 -5.66 -4.62
C GLY A 431 8.00 -6.00 -6.08
N PHE A 432 7.31 -5.33 -7.02
CA PHE A 432 7.54 -5.50 -8.45
C PHE A 432 7.73 -4.16 -9.16
N ILE A 433 8.32 -4.25 -10.36
CA ILE A 433 8.22 -3.21 -11.40
C ILE A 433 7.73 -3.84 -12.69
N TYR A 434 6.86 -3.13 -13.41
CA TYR A 434 6.30 -3.53 -14.69
C TYR A 434 6.44 -2.39 -15.71
N PRO A 435 7.37 -2.48 -16.68
CA PRO A 435 7.39 -1.59 -17.85
C PRO A 435 6.15 -1.83 -18.72
N TYR A 436 5.06 -1.11 -18.43
CA TYR A 436 3.77 -1.35 -19.06
C TYR A 436 3.76 -0.85 -20.50
N ASN A 437 3.38 -1.72 -21.44
CA ASN A 437 3.32 -1.39 -22.86
C ASN A 437 1.94 -0.83 -23.22
N ALA A 438 1.84 0.49 -23.33
CA ALA A 438 0.64 1.22 -23.67
C ALA A 438 0.98 2.55 -24.35
N ASN A 439 -0.01 3.43 -24.49
CA ASN A 439 0.21 4.75 -25.05
C ASN A 439 1.29 5.51 -24.26
N GLY A 440 2.23 6.12 -24.97
CA GLY A 440 3.33 6.89 -24.36
C GLY A 440 4.45 6.06 -23.72
N SER A 441 4.50 4.74 -23.95
CA SER A 441 5.62 3.91 -23.50
C SER A 441 6.93 4.26 -24.23
N ASP A 442 8.04 4.20 -23.50
CA ASP A 442 9.38 4.44 -24.03
C ASP A 442 10.13 3.10 -24.21
N ALA A 443 10.44 2.75 -25.46
CA ALA A 443 11.08 1.47 -25.78
C ALA A 443 12.45 1.29 -25.10
N SER A 444 13.21 2.37 -24.90
CA SER A 444 14.52 2.29 -24.25
C SER A 444 14.38 2.01 -22.75
N ARG A 445 13.40 2.63 -22.08
CA ARG A 445 13.07 2.37 -20.68
C ARG A 445 12.58 0.95 -20.47
N MET A 446 11.68 0.47 -21.34
CA MET A 446 11.18 -0.90 -21.25
C MET A 446 12.28 -1.95 -21.48
N ALA A 447 13.25 -1.67 -22.37
CA ALA A 447 14.35 -2.58 -22.67
C ALA A 447 15.31 -2.82 -21.50
N VAL A 448 15.44 -1.86 -20.57
CA VAL A 448 16.18 -2.04 -19.30
C VAL A 448 15.64 -3.26 -18.53
N PHE A 449 14.33 -3.48 -18.60
CA PHE A 449 13.61 -4.56 -17.92
C PHE A 449 13.26 -5.72 -18.86
N ALA A 450 13.94 -5.87 -20.00
CA ALA A 450 13.66 -6.89 -21.01
C ALA A 450 12.17 -6.95 -21.43
N ASN A 451 11.48 -5.80 -21.41
CA ASN A 451 10.07 -5.65 -21.78
C ASN A 451 9.08 -6.53 -21.00
N LYS A 452 9.40 -6.89 -19.75
CA LYS A 452 8.51 -7.68 -18.88
C LYS A 452 8.56 -7.22 -17.43
N ALA A 453 7.57 -7.65 -16.65
CA ALA A 453 7.54 -7.41 -15.21
C ALA A 453 8.56 -8.28 -14.47
N TRP A 454 9.07 -7.74 -13.36
CA TRP A 454 10.06 -8.39 -12.49
C TRP A 454 9.73 -8.19 -11.02
N TRP A 455 10.07 -9.18 -10.19
CA TRP A 455 10.23 -8.91 -8.76
C TRP A 455 11.47 -8.05 -8.55
N LEU A 456 11.38 -7.04 -7.68
CA LEU A 456 12.50 -6.15 -7.37
C LEU A 456 13.66 -6.89 -6.69
N ASP A 457 13.37 -8.02 -6.04
CA ASP A 457 14.37 -8.95 -5.53
C ASP A 457 15.36 -9.42 -6.60
N ASP A 458 14.90 -9.66 -7.84
CA ASP A 458 15.75 -10.09 -8.95
C ASP A 458 16.60 -8.95 -9.51
N LEU A 459 16.06 -7.72 -9.41
CA LEU A 459 16.72 -6.52 -9.93
C LEU A 459 17.75 -5.94 -8.96
N THR A 460 17.70 -6.36 -7.70
CA THR A 460 18.63 -5.97 -6.64
C THR A 460 19.64 -7.06 -6.31
N ASN A 461 19.49 -8.26 -6.87
CA ASN A 461 20.42 -9.35 -6.67
C ASN A 461 21.73 -9.08 -7.43
N ASP A 462 22.83 -9.02 -6.68
CA ASP A 462 24.18 -8.80 -7.18
C ASP A 462 25.02 -10.10 -7.14
N GLY A 463 24.37 -11.25 -6.91
CA GLY A 463 25.05 -12.55 -6.76
C GLY A 463 25.93 -12.69 -5.51
N SER A 464 26.00 -11.66 -4.66
CA SER A 464 26.76 -11.68 -3.41
C SER A 464 25.86 -12.14 -2.26
N VAL A 465 26.44 -12.81 -1.26
CA VAL A 465 25.72 -13.07 0.01
C VAL A 465 25.76 -11.86 0.96
N THR A 466 26.56 -10.84 0.62
CA THR A 466 26.66 -9.57 1.33
C THR A 466 26.01 -8.44 0.52
N GLY A 467 26.07 -7.19 0.98
CA GLY A 467 25.53 -6.05 0.22
C GLY A 467 24.01 -6.06 0.12
N ASN A 468 23.47 -6.04 -1.11
CA ASN A 468 22.02 -6.03 -1.34
C ASN A 468 21.32 -7.30 -0.82
N ASN A 469 22.04 -8.41 -0.68
CA ASN A 469 21.45 -9.66 -0.22
C ASN A 469 20.88 -9.60 1.20
N GLN A 470 21.17 -8.56 1.99
CA GLN A 470 20.51 -8.33 3.28
C GLN A 470 19.04 -7.92 3.15
N PHE A 471 18.56 -7.54 1.96
CA PHE A 471 17.20 -7.07 1.74
C PHE A 471 16.36 -8.05 0.91
N ARG A 472 15.06 -8.13 1.22
CA ARG A 472 14.01 -8.68 0.35
C ARG A 472 12.92 -7.65 0.21
N ILE A 473 12.71 -7.14 -1.00
CA ILE A 473 11.77 -6.06 -1.27
C ILE A 473 10.35 -6.62 -1.24
N ILE A 474 9.55 -6.18 -0.28
CA ILE A 474 8.20 -6.70 -0.04
C ILE A 474 7.09 -5.78 -0.52
N ASP A 475 7.35 -4.49 -0.67
CA ASP A 475 6.41 -3.50 -1.21
C ASP A 475 7.19 -2.42 -1.96
N ALA A 476 6.62 -1.90 -3.04
CA ALA A 476 7.13 -0.76 -3.78
C ALA A 476 5.99 0.25 -3.92
N SER A 477 6.05 1.31 -3.12
CA SER A 477 4.93 2.20 -2.89
C SER A 477 4.81 3.31 -3.92
N ASP A 478 5.94 3.77 -4.47
CA ASP A 478 5.96 4.93 -5.36
C ASP A 478 7.24 4.91 -6.23
N ILE A 479 7.17 5.55 -7.40
CA ILE A 479 8.27 5.65 -8.37
C ILE A 479 8.26 7.02 -9.04
N ASN A 480 9.43 7.65 -9.15
CA ASN A 480 9.57 8.90 -9.90
C ASN A 480 10.05 8.68 -11.34
N ASP A 481 10.04 9.74 -12.16
CA ASP A 481 10.42 9.67 -13.58
C ASP A 481 11.88 9.24 -13.80
N ALA A 482 12.77 9.65 -12.89
CA ALA A 482 14.17 9.23 -12.85
C ALA A 482 14.35 7.71 -12.61
N GLY A 483 13.29 6.98 -12.24
CA GLY A 483 13.30 5.53 -11.99
C GLY A 483 13.67 5.16 -10.56
N VAL A 484 13.71 6.12 -9.63
CA VAL A 484 13.98 5.86 -8.22
C VAL A 484 12.69 5.44 -7.52
N ILE A 485 12.75 4.34 -6.78
CA ILE A 485 11.57 3.70 -6.17
C ILE A 485 11.61 3.87 -4.65
N SER A 486 10.50 4.31 -4.06
CA SER A 486 10.23 4.17 -2.63
C SER A 486 9.67 2.78 -2.36
N ALA A 487 10.26 2.08 -1.41
CA ALA A 487 9.92 0.70 -1.12
C ALA A 487 10.07 0.35 0.36
N THR A 488 9.66 -0.86 0.69
CA THR A 488 9.84 -1.48 1.99
C THR A 488 10.48 -2.85 1.82
N ALA A 489 11.43 -3.17 2.69
CA ALA A 489 12.15 -4.44 2.66
C ALA A 489 12.06 -5.19 4.00
N LEU A 490 12.04 -6.52 3.92
CA LEU A 490 12.55 -7.35 5.01
C LEU A 490 14.07 -7.26 4.99
N LYS A 491 14.67 -6.99 6.15
CA LYS A 491 16.11 -6.89 6.32
C LYS A 491 16.60 -7.98 7.27
N CYS A 492 17.52 -8.80 6.76
CA CYS A 492 18.35 -9.68 7.56
C CYS A 492 19.71 -9.02 7.77
N GLU A 493 19.94 -8.45 8.95
CA GLU A 493 21.19 -7.76 9.28
C GLU A 493 22.39 -8.67 8.99
N GLY A 494 23.36 -8.23 8.18
CA GLY A 494 24.53 -9.03 7.80
C GLY A 494 24.33 -10.00 6.63
N GLY A 495 23.13 -10.06 6.01
CA GLY A 495 22.84 -10.88 4.83
C GLY A 495 22.05 -12.15 5.15
N TYR A 496 21.20 -12.54 4.20
CA TYR A 496 20.59 -13.87 4.18
C TYR A 496 21.65 -14.93 3.85
N ASP A 497 21.39 -16.18 4.25
CA ASP A 497 22.37 -17.27 4.14
C ASP A 497 22.81 -17.54 2.69
N THR A 498 21.90 -17.30 1.74
CA THR A 498 22.09 -17.45 0.29
C THR A 498 21.37 -16.33 -0.47
N THR A 499 21.56 -16.27 -1.79
CA THR A 499 20.88 -15.31 -2.66
C THR A 499 19.45 -15.73 -3.03
N ALA A 500 19.02 -16.94 -2.69
CA ALA A 500 17.70 -17.45 -3.05
C ALA A 500 16.55 -16.61 -2.44
N HIS A 501 15.40 -16.59 -3.12
CA HIS A 501 14.22 -15.87 -2.64
C HIS A 501 13.72 -16.40 -1.30
N ASN A 502 13.86 -17.70 -1.03
CA ASN A 502 13.43 -18.39 0.19
C ASN A 502 14.58 -18.71 1.15
N SER A 503 15.71 -18.01 0.99
CA SER A 503 16.84 -18.11 1.91
C SER A 503 16.42 -17.74 3.34
N LEU A 504 17.08 -18.36 4.33
CA LEU A 504 16.86 -18.09 5.74
C LEU A 504 17.73 -16.92 6.22
N CYS A 505 17.31 -16.29 7.31
CA CYS A 505 18.09 -15.27 8.00
C CYS A 505 18.87 -15.88 9.17
N GLY A 506 20.18 -16.06 9.02
CA GLY A 506 21.04 -16.63 10.06
C GLY A 506 20.65 -18.06 10.44
N GLY A 507 20.37 -18.91 9.45
CA GLY A 507 19.88 -20.27 9.64
C GLY A 507 18.48 -20.35 10.26
N GLY A 508 17.71 -19.26 10.19
CA GLY A 508 16.40 -19.13 10.84
C GLY A 508 16.45 -18.67 12.31
N ASN A 509 17.63 -18.34 12.82
CA ASN A 509 17.82 -17.91 14.21
C ASN A 509 17.89 -16.39 14.38
N ARG A 510 17.95 -15.63 13.28
CA ARG A 510 17.97 -14.17 13.30
C ARG A 510 16.62 -13.65 12.83
N GLU A 511 16.09 -12.68 13.57
CA GLU A 511 14.83 -12.04 13.24
C GLU A 511 15.01 -11.05 12.08
N GLU A 512 14.09 -11.09 11.12
CA GLU A 512 13.99 -10.10 10.06
C GLU A 512 13.35 -8.81 10.60
N THR A 513 13.88 -7.66 10.19
CA THR A 513 13.29 -6.35 10.50
C THR A 513 12.63 -5.77 9.25
N ILE A 514 11.69 -4.85 9.42
CA ILE A 514 11.03 -4.17 8.30
C ILE A 514 11.50 -2.73 8.24
N VAL A 515 12.11 -2.39 7.12
CA VAL A 515 12.80 -1.12 6.92
C VAL A 515 12.33 -0.43 5.65
N ALA A 516 12.29 0.90 5.70
CA ALA A 516 12.08 1.73 4.53
C ALA A 516 13.36 1.76 3.69
N VAL A 517 13.22 1.52 2.40
CA VAL A 517 14.36 1.52 1.47
C VAL A 517 14.03 2.31 0.22
N LYS A 518 15.05 2.91 -0.36
CA LYS A 518 15.01 3.50 -1.69
C LYS A 518 15.80 2.61 -2.64
N LEU A 519 15.23 2.28 -3.80
CA LEU A 519 15.95 1.57 -4.85
C LEU A 519 16.42 2.60 -5.86
N ILE A 520 17.72 2.65 -6.06
CA ILE A 520 18.39 3.64 -6.90
C ILE A 520 18.92 2.92 -8.13
N PRO A 521 18.50 3.29 -9.35
CA PRO A 521 19.04 2.72 -10.57
C PRO A 521 20.57 2.83 -10.63
N ILE A 522 21.23 1.76 -11.04
CA ILE A 522 22.67 1.75 -11.30
C ILE A 522 22.90 2.31 -12.71
N THR A 523 23.70 3.36 -12.83
CA THR A 523 24.00 4.00 -14.11
C THR A 523 24.65 3.01 -15.08
N ASN A 524 24.18 3.00 -16.32
CA ASN A 524 24.53 2.08 -17.41
C ASN A 524 24.12 0.61 -17.21
N ALA A 525 23.39 0.27 -16.13
CA ALA A 525 22.86 -1.08 -15.97
C ALA A 525 21.74 -1.35 -17.00
N THR A 526 21.76 -2.54 -17.58
CA THR A 526 20.82 -2.98 -18.63
C THR A 526 20.21 -4.33 -18.27
N SER A 527 19.33 -4.85 -19.13
CA SER A 527 18.72 -6.16 -18.91
C SER A 527 19.71 -7.32 -18.83
N THR A 528 20.96 -7.16 -19.30
CA THR A 528 22.02 -8.17 -19.14
C THR A 528 22.56 -8.25 -17.72
N ASP A 529 22.34 -7.21 -16.91
CA ASP A 529 22.78 -7.14 -15.53
C ASP A 529 21.75 -7.74 -14.55
N ILE A 530 20.60 -8.19 -15.05
CA ILE A 530 19.57 -8.82 -14.22
C ILE A 530 20.03 -10.23 -13.83
N GLN A 531 20.13 -10.47 -12.52
CA GLN A 531 20.46 -11.77 -11.95
C GLN A 531 19.25 -12.31 -11.19
N GLN A 532 18.43 -13.14 -11.82
CA GLN A 532 17.26 -13.71 -11.15
C GLN A 532 17.69 -14.56 -9.94
N ARG A 533 17.01 -14.40 -8.81
CA ARG A 533 17.28 -15.23 -7.63
C ARG A 533 16.71 -16.63 -7.85
N SER A 534 17.43 -17.63 -7.35
CA SER A 534 16.94 -19.00 -7.32
C SER A 534 15.87 -19.19 -6.25
N THR A 535 15.23 -20.37 -6.27
CA THR A 535 14.45 -20.89 -5.14
C THR A 535 15.08 -22.22 -4.76
N GLU A 536 15.43 -22.38 -3.48
CA GLU A 536 16.05 -23.60 -2.97
C GLU A 536 15.00 -24.64 -2.60
N GLU A 537 15.26 -25.90 -2.91
CA GLU A 537 14.48 -27.02 -2.37
C GLU A 537 14.89 -27.25 -0.91
N GLN A 538 13.98 -26.96 0.02
CA GLN A 538 14.23 -27.32 1.41
C GLN A 538 14.06 -28.84 1.58
N ALA A 539 15.15 -29.54 1.86
CA ALA A 539 15.09 -30.93 2.26
C ALA A 539 14.23 -31.04 3.53
N SER A 540 13.01 -31.58 3.37
CA SER A 540 12.19 -31.94 4.52
C SER A 540 12.84 -33.13 5.21
N GLU A 541 13.79 -32.89 6.11
CA GLU A 541 14.12 -33.87 7.14
C GLU A 541 12.91 -33.99 8.06
N ARG A 542 11.93 -34.80 7.62
CA ARG A 542 11.02 -35.42 8.56
C ARG A 542 11.89 -36.27 9.46
N LYS A 543 12.18 -35.78 10.67
CA LYS A 543 12.50 -36.66 11.79
C LYS A 543 11.23 -37.43 12.11
N GLY A 544 10.89 -38.37 11.23
CA GLY A 544 9.92 -39.41 11.54
C GLY A 544 10.46 -40.09 12.78
N GLY A 545 9.82 -39.85 13.91
CA GLY A 545 10.01 -40.68 15.07
C GLY A 545 9.72 -42.10 14.60
N SER A 546 10.75 -42.91 14.42
CA SER A 546 10.58 -44.35 14.27
C SER A 546 9.98 -44.82 15.59
N LEU A 547 8.67 -44.83 15.70
CA LEU A 547 7.98 -45.77 16.56
C LEU A 547 8.30 -47.12 15.95
N GLY A 548 9.43 -47.68 16.37
CA GLY A 548 9.92 -48.95 15.89
C GLY A 548 8.83 -50.00 16.05
N LEU A 549 8.78 -50.93 15.11
CA LEU A 549 7.92 -52.13 15.12
C LEU A 549 7.85 -52.83 16.50
N GLY A 550 8.82 -52.61 17.39
CA GLY A 550 8.79 -53.03 18.79
C GLY A 550 7.61 -52.51 19.63
N LEU A 551 7.10 -51.29 19.43
CA LEU A 551 5.97 -50.77 20.23
C LEU A 551 4.62 -51.42 19.82
N LEU A 552 4.47 -51.76 18.55
CA LEU A 552 3.29 -52.50 18.06
C LEU A 552 3.28 -53.96 18.55
N ILE A 553 4.46 -54.56 18.77
CA ILE A 553 4.57 -55.90 19.38
C ILE A 553 4.18 -55.86 20.86
N VAL A 554 4.57 -54.81 21.60
CA VAL A 554 4.20 -54.65 23.03
C VAL A 554 2.68 -54.43 23.20
N LEU A 555 2.03 -53.70 22.30
CA LEU A 555 0.56 -53.56 22.30
C LEU A 555 -0.16 -54.85 21.88
N GLY A 556 0.45 -55.68 21.03
CA GLY A 556 -0.06 -57.02 20.70
C GLY A 556 0.00 -58.01 21.86
N PHE A 557 1.01 -57.92 22.74
CA PHE A 557 1.13 -58.81 23.91
C PHE A 557 0.29 -58.38 25.13
N LEU A 558 -0.14 -57.11 25.21
CA LEU A 558 -1.07 -56.64 26.24
C LEU A 558 -2.56 -56.94 25.92
N GLY A 559 -2.88 -57.30 24.67
CA GLY A 559 -4.23 -57.70 24.24
C GLY A 559 -4.64 -59.14 24.58
N PHE A 560 -3.71 -60.00 25.04
CA PHE A 560 -3.96 -61.41 25.37
C PHE A 560 -3.83 -61.71 26.88
N ARG A 561 -4.40 -60.86 27.74
CA ARG A 561 -4.74 -61.22 29.12
C ARG A 561 -6.20 -60.90 29.45
N ARG A 562 -7.10 -61.78 29.02
CA ARG A 562 -8.28 -62.18 29.81
C ARG A 562 -8.25 -63.70 29.95
N LYS A 563 -7.99 -64.18 31.17
CA LYS A 563 -8.39 -65.51 31.62
C LYS A 563 -9.60 -65.31 32.53
N LEU A 564 -10.71 -65.94 32.15
CA LEU A 564 -12.00 -66.08 32.85
C LEU A 564 -12.84 -64.80 32.97
#